data_AF-A0A4S4EBI2-F1
#
_entry.id   AF-A0A4S4EBI2-F1
#
_cell.length_a   1.000
_cell.length_b   1.000
_cell.length_c   1.000
_cell.angle_alpha   90.00
_cell.angle_beta   90.00
_cell.angle_gamma   90.00
#
_symmetry.space_group_name_H-M   'P 1'
#
loop_
_entity.id
_entity.type
_entity.pdbx_description
1 polymer ?
#
loop_
_entity_poly.entity_id
_entity_poly.type
_entity_poly.pdbx_seq_one_letter_code
_entity_poly.pdbx_strand_id
1 'polypeptide(L)'
;MVGFQGPLYGGTGCFHRRKVIYGLSPDDNGITRKLSKEALLQTFGRSMEFTKSAAKILSGIKTSSIGPKIISSYIETAYQVAGCDYEYGSSWGREGIQLLSGLCKSLFVVRVNKVGWMYGSTTEDVLTGHTIHGRGWKSTFCSPNPPAFHGCAPPGGPATMIQQKRWATGLLEILFTPKNPFILTLNGKLQFRQCLAYTCVTL
;
A
#
# COMPACT_ATOMS: atom_id res chain seq x y z
N MET A 1 17.34 9.42 7.88
CA MET A 1 15.97 9.02 7.47
C MET A 1 14.88 9.98 7.93
N VAL A 2 14.90 10.46 9.19
CA VAL A 2 13.82 11.28 9.77
C VAL A 2 13.67 12.68 9.15
N GLY A 3 14.69 13.22 8.46
CA GLY A 3 14.66 14.55 7.84
C GLY A 3 14.40 14.61 6.32
N PHE A 4 14.17 13.49 5.63
CA PHE A 4 13.98 13.47 4.17
C PHE A 4 12.55 13.05 3.81
N GLN A 5 12.35 11.76 3.57
CA GLN A 5 11.06 11.16 3.25
C GLN A 5 10.49 10.33 4.41
N GLY A 6 11.23 10.26 5.52
CA GLY A 6 10.79 9.63 6.76
C GLY A 6 11.34 8.21 6.98
N PRO A 7 11.03 7.60 8.14
CA PRO A 7 11.43 6.23 8.46
C PRO A 7 10.77 5.20 7.53
N LEU A 8 11.41 4.03 7.36
CA LEU A 8 10.80 2.88 6.69
C LEU A 8 9.65 2.32 7.53
N TYR A 9 8.74 1.62 6.86
CA TYR A 9 7.72 0.82 7.53
C TYR A 9 8.31 -0.55 7.92
N GLY A 10 8.38 -0.82 9.23
CA GLY A 10 8.93 -2.06 9.81
C GLY A 10 7.89 -2.96 10.47
N GLY A 11 6.63 -2.91 10.01
CA GLY A 11 5.61 -3.89 10.36
C GLY A 11 4.80 -3.64 11.64
N THR A 12 5.26 -2.79 12.57
CA THR A 12 4.56 -2.56 13.85
C THR A 12 4.55 -1.07 14.27
N GLY A 13 3.65 -0.69 15.20
CA GLY A 13 3.61 0.65 15.79
C GLY A 13 3.33 1.80 14.81
N CYS A 14 2.69 1.51 13.67
CA CYS A 14 2.50 2.47 12.57
C CYS A 14 1.04 2.81 12.32
N PHE A 15 0.75 4.09 12.05
CA PHE A 15 -0.56 4.57 11.64
C PHE A 15 -0.58 4.92 10.15
N HIS A 16 -1.39 4.21 9.38
CA HIS A 16 -1.55 4.45 7.95
C HIS A 16 -2.84 5.21 7.65
N ARG A 17 -2.75 6.25 6.81
CA ARG A 17 -3.95 6.90 6.27
C ARG A 17 -4.58 5.99 5.21
N ARG A 18 -5.87 5.68 5.31
CA ARG A 18 -6.57 4.80 4.35
C ARG A 18 -6.34 5.19 2.88
N LYS A 19 -6.40 6.48 2.57
CA LYS A 19 -6.16 6.99 1.20
C LYS A 19 -4.77 6.62 0.64
N VAL A 20 -3.76 6.48 1.51
CA VAL A 20 -2.39 6.07 1.13
C VAL A 20 -2.36 4.59 0.79
N ILE A 21 -2.99 3.75 1.63
CA ILE A 21 -3.14 2.31 1.39
C ILE A 21 -3.96 2.04 0.12
N TYR A 22 -4.94 2.90 -0.16
CA TYR A 22 -5.73 2.86 -1.39
C TYR A 22 -5.01 3.47 -2.61
N GLY A 23 -3.71 3.72 -2.51
CA GLY A 23 -2.86 4.05 -3.66
C GLY A 23 -2.95 5.49 -4.17
N LEU A 24 -3.58 6.41 -3.44
CA LEU A 24 -3.59 7.84 -3.81
C LEU A 24 -2.16 8.40 -3.74
N SER A 25 -1.71 9.23 -4.70
CA SER A 25 -0.46 10.00 -4.61
C SER A 25 -0.70 11.35 -3.91
N PRO A 26 0.30 12.00 -3.27
CA PRO A 26 0.12 13.33 -2.69
C PRO A 26 -0.30 14.39 -3.72
N ASP A 27 0.15 14.25 -4.96
CA ASP A 27 -0.13 15.21 -6.04
C ASP A 27 -1.48 14.94 -6.74
N ASP A 28 -2.15 13.84 -6.39
CA ASP A 28 -3.50 13.55 -6.87
C ASP A 28 -4.50 14.41 -6.10
N ASN A 29 -4.79 15.62 -6.61
CA ASN A 29 -5.89 16.44 -6.11
C ASN A 29 -7.20 15.66 -6.35
N GLY A 30 -7.87 15.20 -5.28
CA GLY A 30 -9.03 14.29 -5.30
C GLY A 30 -10.24 14.71 -6.15
N ILE A 31 -10.20 15.90 -6.77
CA ILE A 31 -11.16 16.42 -7.75
C ILE A 31 -10.88 15.87 -9.16
N THR A 32 -9.63 15.54 -9.48
CA THR A 32 -9.15 15.28 -10.85
C THR A 32 -9.38 13.85 -11.33
N ARG A 33 -9.80 12.94 -10.44
CA ARG A 33 -10.06 11.55 -10.81
C ARG A 33 -11.50 11.18 -10.48
N LYS A 34 -12.43 11.56 -11.36
CA LYS A 34 -13.71 10.83 -11.49
C LYS A 34 -13.38 9.46 -12.06
N LEU A 35 -12.86 8.56 -11.21
CA LEU A 35 -12.64 7.17 -11.56
C LEU A 35 -13.98 6.61 -12.04
N SER A 36 -13.99 5.99 -13.21
CA SER A 36 -15.17 5.29 -13.68
C SER A 36 -15.54 4.19 -12.67
N LYS A 37 -16.82 3.86 -12.59
CA LYS A 37 -17.31 2.79 -11.71
C LYS A 37 -16.57 1.48 -12.00
N GLU A 38 -16.28 1.24 -13.27
CA GLU A 38 -15.54 0.08 -13.77
C GLU A 38 -14.10 0.08 -13.24
N ALA A 39 -13.40 1.22 -13.29
CA ALA A 39 -12.05 1.34 -12.76
C ALA A 39 -11.99 1.12 -11.24
N LEU A 40 -13.00 1.59 -10.51
CA LEU A 40 -13.10 1.37 -9.06
C LEU A 40 -13.33 -0.11 -8.72
N LEU A 41 -14.20 -0.81 -9.44
CA LEU A 41 -14.43 -2.24 -9.25
C LEU A 41 -13.20 -3.07 -9.62
N GLN A 42 -12.47 -2.70 -10.68
CA GLN A 42 -11.18 -3.32 -11.03
C GLN A 42 -10.11 -3.06 -9.97
N THR A 43 -10.19 -1.93 -9.26
CA THR A 43 -9.22 -1.61 -8.20
C THR A 43 -9.53 -2.37 -6.91
N PHE A 44 -10.77 -2.26 -6.41
CA PHE A 44 -11.16 -2.70 -5.06
C PHE A 44 -11.89 -4.04 -5.00
N GLY A 45 -12.24 -4.63 -6.14
CA GLY A 45 -13.00 -5.87 -6.23
C GLY A 45 -14.49 -5.65 -6.51
N ARG A 46 -15.26 -6.74 -6.50
CA ARG A 46 -16.65 -6.76 -6.98
C ARG A 46 -17.68 -6.20 -5.99
N SER A 47 -17.31 -6.00 -4.72
CA SER A 47 -18.25 -5.47 -3.72
C SER A 47 -18.57 -4.00 -3.99
N MET A 48 -19.82 -3.74 -4.36
CA MET A 48 -20.29 -2.39 -4.67
C MET A 48 -20.27 -1.49 -3.43
N GLU A 49 -20.63 -2.01 -2.27
CA GLU A 49 -20.67 -1.25 -1.01
C GLU A 49 -19.27 -0.86 -0.55
N PHE A 50 -18.33 -1.81 -0.54
CA PHE A 50 -16.94 -1.53 -0.21
C PHE A 50 -16.32 -0.54 -1.18
N THR A 51 -16.55 -0.73 -2.48
CA THR A 51 -16.03 0.15 -3.53
C THR A 51 -16.57 1.58 -3.39
N LYS A 52 -17.86 1.76 -3.10
CA LYS A 52 -18.46 3.08 -2.81
C LYS A 52 -17.83 3.72 -1.57
N SER A 53 -17.58 2.94 -0.52
CA SER A 53 -16.91 3.41 0.70
C SER A 53 -15.48 3.88 0.43
N ALA A 54 -14.71 3.10 -0.34
CA ALA A 54 -13.35 3.44 -0.74
C ALA A 54 -13.31 4.69 -1.63
N ALA A 55 -14.22 4.80 -2.60
CA ALA A 55 -14.36 5.98 -3.46
C ALA A 55 -14.65 7.26 -2.66
N LYS A 56 -15.49 7.17 -1.61
CA LYS A 56 -15.77 8.30 -0.70
C LYS A 56 -14.53 8.75 0.07
N ILE A 57 -13.68 7.79 0.50
CA ILE A 57 -12.41 8.11 1.17
C ILE A 57 -11.45 8.79 0.20
N LEU A 58 -11.39 8.33 -1.06
CA LEU A 58 -10.53 8.90 -2.09
C LEU A 58 -10.98 10.29 -2.55
N SER A 59 -12.29 10.55 -2.61
CA SER A 59 -12.83 11.87 -3.00
C SER A 59 -12.65 12.95 -1.93
N GLY A 60 -12.31 12.58 -0.70
CA GLY A 60 -12.12 13.52 0.41
C GLY A 60 -13.40 14.20 0.90
N ILE A 61 -14.58 13.76 0.44
CA ILE A 61 -15.87 14.30 0.87
C ILE A 61 -16.10 13.94 2.34
N LYS A 62 -16.21 14.96 3.20
CA LYS A 62 -16.56 14.80 4.62
C LYS A 62 -17.90 14.09 4.72
N THR A 63 -17.96 13.03 5.53
CA THR A 63 -19.18 12.26 5.77
C THR A 63 -20.20 13.13 6.50
N SER A 64 -21.27 13.57 5.83
CA SER A 64 -22.54 13.81 6.51
C SER A 64 -23.07 12.48 7.07
N SER A 65 -23.77 12.56 8.19
CA SER A 65 -24.25 11.46 9.02
C SER A 65 -24.73 10.28 8.18
N ILE A 66 -24.12 9.14 8.46
CA ILE A 66 -24.62 7.84 8.07
C ILE A 66 -26.05 7.72 8.62
N GLY A 67 -27.05 7.71 7.73
CA GLY A 67 -28.44 7.42 8.11
C GLY A 67 -28.57 6.03 8.77
N PRO A 68 -29.74 5.66 9.31
CA PRO A 68 -29.93 4.39 9.98
C PRO A 68 -29.67 3.28 8.96
N LYS A 69 -28.54 2.60 9.11
CA LYS A 69 -28.17 1.52 8.20
C LYS A 69 -28.55 0.18 8.80
N ILE A 70 -29.00 -0.71 7.93
CA ILE A 70 -29.27 -2.09 8.25
C ILE A 70 -27.93 -2.79 8.50
N ILE A 71 -27.65 -3.18 9.74
CA ILE A 71 -26.43 -3.88 10.15
C ILE A 71 -26.21 -5.15 9.31
N SER A 72 -27.29 -5.83 8.94
CA SER A 72 -27.28 -7.05 8.12
C SER A 72 -26.51 -6.87 6.80
N SER A 73 -26.69 -5.74 6.11
CA SER A 73 -26.03 -5.53 4.81
C SER A 73 -24.51 -5.38 4.95
N TYR A 74 -24.02 -4.78 6.05
CA TYR A 74 -22.57 -4.72 6.29
C TYR A 74 -21.98 -6.06 6.64
N ILE A 75 -22.73 -6.89 7.36
CA ILE A 75 -22.26 -8.23 7.72
C ILE A 75 -22.11 -9.04 6.43
N GLU A 76 -23.12 -9.04 5.55
CA GLU A 76 -23.06 -9.73 4.26
C GLU A 76 -21.92 -9.20 3.38
N THR A 77 -21.76 -7.87 3.28
CA THR A 77 -20.62 -7.26 2.57
C THR A 77 -19.28 -7.62 3.19
N ALA A 78 -19.17 -7.68 4.51
CA ALA A 78 -17.93 -8.06 5.20
C ALA A 78 -17.58 -9.52 4.91
N TYR A 79 -18.57 -10.43 4.93
CA TYR A 79 -18.37 -11.83 4.52
C TYR A 79 -17.92 -11.93 3.06
N GLN A 80 -18.54 -11.16 2.16
CA GLN A 80 -18.14 -11.14 0.75
C GLN A 80 -16.69 -10.66 0.57
N VAL A 81 -16.30 -9.57 1.22
CA VAL A 81 -14.96 -8.97 1.09
C VAL A 81 -13.89 -9.84 1.77
N ALA A 82 -14.25 -10.61 2.78
CA ALA A 82 -13.36 -11.57 3.45
C ALA A 82 -13.21 -12.90 2.69
N GLY A 83 -13.88 -13.07 1.56
CA GLY A 83 -13.78 -14.26 0.72
C GLY A 83 -12.36 -14.50 0.22
N CYS A 84 -11.92 -15.77 0.19
CA CYS A 84 -10.58 -16.14 -0.27
C CYS A 84 -10.34 -15.82 -1.75
N ASP A 85 -11.42 -15.67 -2.52
CA ASP A 85 -11.39 -15.36 -3.94
C ASP A 85 -11.60 -13.86 -4.25
N TYR A 86 -11.84 -13.05 -3.23
CA TYR A 86 -12.27 -11.67 -3.41
C TYR A 86 -11.25 -10.82 -4.19
N GLU A 87 -9.96 -11.10 -4.00
CA GLU A 87 -8.89 -10.36 -4.64
C GLU A 87 -8.62 -10.79 -6.10
N TYR A 88 -9.18 -11.90 -6.58
CA TYR A 88 -8.97 -12.34 -7.97
C TYR A 88 -9.51 -11.31 -8.98
N GLY A 89 -8.70 -11.00 -9.98
CA GLY A 89 -8.98 -9.97 -10.98
C GLY A 89 -8.90 -8.51 -10.49
N SER A 90 -8.67 -8.26 -9.19
CA SER A 90 -8.53 -6.90 -8.63
C SER A 90 -7.07 -6.41 -8.54
N SER A 91 -6.88 -5.15 -8.14
CA SER A 91 -5.57 -4.50 -7.95
C SER A 91 -4.99 -4.64 -6.53
N TRP A 92 -5.58 -5.49 -5.69
CA TRP A 92 -5.08 -5.79 -4.34
C TRP A 92 -3.73 -6.49 -4.39
N GLY A 93 -2.73 -5.86 -3.74
CA GLY A 93 -1.37 -6.34 -3.48
C GLY A 93 -0.51 -6.80 -4.65
N ARG A 94 -1.09 -6.97 -5.84
CA ARG A 94 -0.45 -7.57 -7.00
C ARG A 94 0.47 -6.64 -7.77
N GLU A 95 1.48 -7.26 -8.34
CA GLU A 95 2.24 -6.73 -9.45
C GLU A 95 1.69 -7.31 -10.76
N GLY A 96 0.99 -6.50 -11.54
CA GLY A 96 0.57 -6.86 -12.88
C GLY A 96 0.49 -5.62 -13.75
N ILE A 97 1.04 -5.67 -14.95
CA ILE A 97 0.69 -4.74 -16.03
C ILE A 97 -0.68 -5.21 -16.51
N GLN A 98 -1.75 -4.53 -16.10
CA GLN A 98 -3.04 -4.76 -16.73
C GLN A 98 -3.03 -4.02 -18.07
N LEU A 99 -2.59 -4.69 -19.13
CA LEU A 99 -2.91 -4.26 -20.49
C LEU A 99 -4.43 -4.33 -20.60
N LEU A 100 -5.09 -3.17 -20.64
CA LEU A 100 -6.47 -3.14 -21.10
C LEU A 100 -6.43 -3.55 -22.57
N SER A 101 -6.83 -4.80 -22.86
CA SER A 101 -7.13 -5.25 -24.22
C SER A 101 -8.39 -4.53 -24.70
N GLY A 102 -8.25 -3.24 -25.01
CA GLY A 102 -9.25 -2.42 -25.66
C GLY A 102 -8.96 -2.35 -27.14
N LEU A 103 -9.75 -3.07 -27.94
CA LEU A 103 -9.89 -2.95 -29.38
C LEU A 103 -10.38 -1.53 -29.76
N CYS A 104 -9.54 -0.50 -29.65
CA CYS A 104 -9.71 0.77 -30.37
C CYS A 104 -8.46 1.65 -30.18
N LYS A 105 -8.08 2.39 -31.22
CA LYS A 105 -6.82 3.14 -31.39
C LYS A 105 -6.63 4.37 -30.49
N SER A 106 -6.93 4.27 -29.20
CA SER A 106 -6.50 5.25 -28.20
C SER A 106 -6.14 4.54 -26.91
N LEU A 107 -4.84 4.32 -26.71
CA LEU A 107 -4.29 3.70 -25.50
C LEU A 107 -4.46 4.68 -24.34
N PHE A 108 -5.64 4.70 -23.72
CA PHE A 108 -5.80 5.28 -22.39
C PHE A 108 -5.13 4.31 -21.40
N VAL A 109 -3.84 4.53 -21.13
CA VAL A 109 -3.16 3.89 -19.99
C VAL A 109 -3.75 4.49 -18.72
N VAL A 110 -4.89 3.96 -18.27
CA VAL A 110 -5.34 4.22 -16.91
C VAL A 110 -4.36 3.50 -15.99
N ARG A 111 -3.37 4.22 -15.48
CA ARG A 111 -2.45 3.71 -14.46
C ARG A 111 -3.27 3.41 -13.20
N VAL A 112 -3.76 2.19 -13.06
CA VAL A 112 -4.44 1.75 -11.84
C VAL A 112 -3.37 1.63 -10.76
N ASN A 113 -3.52 2.41 -9.69
CA ASN A 113 -2.56 2.38 -8.60
C ASN A 113 -2.80 1.12 -7.77
N LYS A 114 -1.75 0.32 -7.57
CA LYS A 114 -1.77 -0.86 -6.70
C LYS A 114 -2.26 -0.48 -5.29
N VAL A 115 -3.17 -1.25 -4.71
CA VAL A 115 -3.76 -0.97 -3.39
C VAL A 115 -3.40 -2.05 -2.37
N GLY A 116 -3.43 -1.68 -1.10
CA GLY A 116 -3.14 -2.61 0.00
C GLY A 116 -1.65 -2.77 0.29
N TRP A 117 -1.33 -3.84 1.01
CA TRP A 117 0.03 -4.31 1.23
C TRP A 117 0.57 -4.94 -0.03
N MET A 118 1.86 -4.80 -0.26
CA MET A 118 2.49 -5.26 -1.48
C MET A 118 2.93 -6.71 -1.37
N TYR A 119 2.50 -7.54 -2.32
CA TYR A 119 2.90 -8.95 -2.38
C TYR A 119 4.24 -9.12 -3.10
N GLY A 120 4.91 -10.24 -2.85
CA GLY A 120 6.14 -10.63 -3.55
C GLY A 120 7.44 -10.48 -2.76
N SER A 121 7.37 -10.21 -1.45
CA SER A 121 8.53 -10.27 -0.55
C SER A 121 8.10 -10.80 0.81
N THR A 122 8.98 -11.54 1.48
CA THR A 122 8.84 -11.96 2.89
C THR A 122 9.03 -10.81 3.90
N THR A 123 9.40 -9.63 3.41
CA THR A 123 9.39 -8.33 4.11
C THR A 123 8.44 -7.38 3.38
N GLU A 124 7.16 -7.76 3.32
CA GLU A 124 6.11 -6.99 2.64
C GLU A 124 5.89 -5.62 3.26
N ASP A 125 6.21 -5.46 4.55
CA ASP A 125 6.21 -4.19 5.27
C ASP A 125 7.18 -3.19 4.64
N VAL A 126 8.45 -3.56 4.49
CA VAL A 126 9.47 -2.72 3.85
C VAL A 126 9.08 -2.43 2.40
N LEU A 127 8.63 -3.43 1.64
CA LEU A 127 8.19 -3.27 0.25
C LEU A 127 6.99 -2.31 0.13
N THR A 128 6.04 -2.40 1.05
CA THR A 128 4.86 -1.52 1.10
C THR A 128 5.28 -0.09 1.42
N GLY A 129 6.10 0.11 2.45
CA GLY A 129 6.65 1.42 2.80
C GLY A 129 7.44 2.04 1.65
N HIS A 130 8.29 1.23 1.01
CA HIS A 130 9.08 1.63 -0.16
C HIS A 130 8.20 2.08 -1.32
N THR A 131 7.12 1.35 -1.59
CA THR A 131 6.14 1.73 -2.61
C THR A 131 5.41 3.03 -2.27
N ILE A 132 5.06 3.23 -0.99
CA ILE A 132 4.42 4.46 -0.51
C ILE A 132 5.34 5.66 -0.70
N HIS A 133 6.62 5.55 -0.32
CA HIS A 133 7.63 6.58 -0.58
C HIS A 133 7.87 6.78 -2.08
N GLY A 134 7.94 5.72 -2.88
CA GLY A 134 8.05 5.82 -4.34
C GLY A 134 6.89 6.58 -5.01
N ARG A 135 5.72 6.69 -4.35
CA ARG A 135 4.58 7.53 -4.78
C ARG A 135 4.65 8.98 -4.31
N GLY A 136 5.68 9.34 -3.55
CA GLY A 136 5.95 10.69 -3.06
C GLY A 136 5.45 10.96 -1.63
N TRP A 137 4.84 9.98 -0.96
CA TRP A 137 4.45 10.16 0.43
C TRP A 137 5.66 10.25 1.34
N LYS A 138 5.46 10.94 2.46
CA LYS A 138 6.42 11.03 3.56
C LYS A 138 5.86 10.34 4.79
N SER A 139 6.71 9.68 5.56
CA SER A 139 6.41 9.15 6.88
C SER A 139 7.01 10.02 7.97
N THR A 140 6.51 9.91 9.19
CA THR A 140 7.00 10.65 10.36
C THR A 140 7.23 9.68 11.50
N PHE A 141 8.34 9.87 12.22
CA PHE A 141 8.63 9.11 13.43
C PHE A 141 8.15 9.89 14.66
N CYS A 142 7.50 9.20 15.60
CA CYS A 142 7.09 9.76 16.88
C CYS A 142 7.63 8.87 17.99
N SER A 143 8.31 9.46 18.97
CA SER A 143 8.88 8.75 20.11
C SER A 143 8.36 9.37 21.41
N PRO A 144 7.13 9.01 21.84
CA PRO A 144 6.59 9.49 23.10
C PRO A 144 7.40 8.95 24.29
N ASN A 145 7.34 9.67 25.41
CA ASN A 145 7.85 9.21 26.70
C ASN A 145 6.67 9.15 27.69
N PRO A 146 6.27 7.97 28.20
CA PRO A 146 6.87 6.65 27.98
C PRO A 146 6.63 6.08 26.58
N PRO A 147 7.36 5.01 26.17
CA PRO A 147 7.13 4.35 24.89
C PRO A 147 5.68 3.87 24.75
N ALA A 148 5.04 4.22 23.63
CA ALA A 148 3.63 3.85 23.40
C ALA A 148 3.44 2.38 23.01
N PHE A 149 4.49 1.72 22.53
CA PHE A 149 4.46 0.33 22.09
C PHE A 149 5.60 -0.44 22.73
N HIS A 150 5.27 -1.54 23.40
CA HIS A 150 6.21 -2.52 23.92
C HIS A 150 5.93 -3.88 23.26
N GLY A 151 6.97 -4.68 23.10
CA GLY A 151 6.88 -6.04 22.54
C GLY A 151 7.97 -6.93 23.11
N CYS A 152 7.81 -8.24 22.90
CA CYS A 152 8.81 -9.22 23.31
C CYS A 152 9.83 -9.44 22.18
N ALA A 153 11.12 -9.33 22.51
CA ALA A 153 12.18 -9.76 21.61
C ALA A 153 12.34 -11.28 21.63
N PRO A 154 12.85 -11.92 20.56
CA PRO A 154 13.20 -13.33 20.61
C PRO A 154 14.21 -13.58 21.74
N PRO A 155 14.15 -14.73 22.42
CA PRO A 155 15.03 -15.05 23.55
C PRO A 155 16.51 -15.26 23.17
N GLY A 156 16.88 -15.08 21.89
CA GLY A 156 18.23 -15.30 21.36
C GLY A 156 18.36 -16.55 20.49
N GLY A 157 19.61 -16.88 20.10
CA GLY A 157 19.96 -18.13 19.45
C GLY A 157 19.19 -18.43 18.15
N PRO A 158 18.69 -19.67 17.95
CA PRO A 158 18.01 -20.09 16.72
C PRO A 158 16.82 -19.22 16.30
N ALA A 159 16.02 -18.75 17.26
CA ALA A 159 14.86 -17.91 16.99
C ALA A 159 15.26 -16.56 16.36
N THR A 160 16.35 -15.96 16.84
CA THR A 160 16.88 -14.72 16.27
C THR A 160 17.46 -14.96 14.88
N MET A 161 18.18 -16.07 14.67
CA MET A 161 18.73 -16.42 13.35
C MET A 161 17.64 -16.66 12.30
N ILE A 162 16.55 -17.36 12.66
CA ILE A 162 15.41 -17.57 11.75
C ILE A 162 14.79 -16.23 11.36
N GLN A 163 14.62 -15.32 12.32
CA GLN A 163 14.08 -14.00 12.05
C GLN A 163 15.00 -13.18 11.12
N GLN A 164 16.30 -13.15 11.41
CA GLN A 164 17.30 -12.45 10.58
C GLN A 164 17.35 -13.04 9.17
N LYS A 165 17.29 -14.38 9.03
CA LYS A 165 17.21 -15.05 7.74
C LYS A 165 16.00 -14.58 6.94
N ARG A 166 14.80 -14.55 7.55
CA ARG A 166 13.58 -14.08 6.89
C ARG A 166 13.74 -12.63 6.41
N TRP A 167 14.29 -11.76 7.25
CA TRP A 167 14.53 -10.37 6.88
C TRP A 167 15.52 -10.25 5.71
N ALA A 168 16.67 -10.93 5.81
CA ALA A 168 17.68 -10.92 4.75
C ALA A 168 17.11 -11.43 3.42
N THR A 169 16.34 -12.53 3.43
CA THR A 169 15.67 -13.05 2.23
C THR A 169 14.69 -12.03 1.64
N GLY A 170 13.81 -11.45 2.45
CA GLY A 170 12.82 -10.49 1.97
C GLY A 170 13.44 -9.21 1.42
N LEU A 171 14.47 -8.71 2.09
CA LEU A 171 15.20 -7.52 1.67
C LEU A 171 15.94 -7.74 0.34
N LEU A 172 16.50 -8.94 0.15
CA LEU A 172 17.11 -9.36 -1.11
C LEU A 172 16.07 -9.48 -2.23
N GLU A 173 14.89 -10.04 -1.95
CA GLU A 173 13.77 -10.11 -2.91
C GLU A 173 13.40 -8.71 -3.42
N ILE A 174 13.36 -7.70 -2.53
CA ILE A 174 13.04 -6.30 -2.90
C ILE A 174 14.04 -5.73 -3.91
N LEU A 175 15.34 -5.98 -3.73
CA LEU A 175 16.40 -5.53 -4.65
C LEU A 175 16.21 -6.02 -6.08
N PHE A 176 15.69 -7.22 -6.25
CA PHE A 176 15.47 -7.83 -7.56
C PHE A 176 14.07 -7.62 -8.12
N THR A 177 13.17 -6.93 -7.39
CA THR A 177 11.86 -6.56 -7.91
C THR A 177 11.93 -5.34 -8.85
N PRO A 178 10.90 -5.11 -9.69
CA PRO A 178 10.73 -3.87 -10.44
C PRO A 178 10.59 -2.61 -9.56
N LYS A 179 10.56 -2.77 -8.24
CA LYS A 179 10.48 -1.69 -7.25
C LYS A 179 11.76 -1.53 -6.46
N ASN A 180 12.91 -1.92 -6.99
CA ASN A 180 14.16 -1.63 -6.32
C ASN A 180 14.38 -0.10 -6.16
N PRO A 181 15.23 0.32 -5.21
CA PRO A 181 15.40 1.73 -4.86
C PRO A 181 15.79 2.63 -6.04
N PHE A 182 16.61 2.11 -6.95
CA PHE A 182 17.08 2.85 -8.12
C PHE A 182 15.94 3.12 -9.10
N ILE A 183 15.13 2.12 -9.42
CA ILE A 183 13.98 2.28 -10.33
C ILE A 183 12.96 3.27 -9.74
N LEU A 184 12.68 3.21 -8.43
CA LEU A 184 11.74 4.15 -7.81
C LEU A 184 12.28 5.59 -7.72
N THR A 185 13.59 5.78 -7.81
CA THR A 185 14.21 7.11 -7.89
C THR A 185 14.16 7.66 -9.32
N LEU A 186 14.40 6.81 -10.32
CA LEU A 186 14.38 7.20 -11.74
C LEU A 186 12.95 7.40 -12.28
N ASN A 187 12.03 6.49 -11.93
CA ASN A 187 10.69 6.42 -12.50
C ASN A 187 9.57 6.75 -11.49
N GLY A 188 9.94 7.10 -10.26
CA GLY A 188 9.03 7.43 -9.17
C GLY A 188 9.40 8.73 -8.49
N LYS A 189 8.97 8.88 -7.24
CA LYS A 189 9.18 10.07 -6.41
C LYS A 189 10.00 9.75 -5.16
N LEU A 190 10.82 8.70 -5.22
CA LEU A 190 11.75 8.38 -4.14
C LEU A 190 12.91 9.37 -4.18
N GLN A 191 13.15 10.09 -3.09
CA GLN A 191 14.26 11.04 -3.02
C GLN A 191 15.61 10.31 -3.04
N PHE A 192 16.64 10.89 -3.68
CA PHE A 192 17.97 10.27 -3.78
C PHE A 192 18.54 9.82 -2.42
N ARG A 193 18.43 10.66 -1.38
CA ARG A 193 18.89 10.29 -0.02
C ARG A 193 18.07 9.15 0.59
N GLN A 194 16.79 9.06 0.23
CA GLN A 194 15.94 7.94 0.63
C GLN A 194 16.29 6.67 -0.15
N CYS A 195 16.65 6.78 -1.43
CA CYS A 195 17.19 5.68 -2.23
C CYS A 195 18.39 5.04 -1.54
N LEU A 196 19.40 5.85 -1.16
CA LEU A 196 20.57 5.35 -0.45
C LEU A 196 20.20 4.64 0.85
N ALA A 197 19.26 5.20 1.62
CA ALA A 197 18.78 4.56 2.86
C ALA A 197 18.12 3.20 2.60
N TYR A 198 17.27 3.09 1.58
CA TYR A 198 16.68 1.81 1.20
C TYR A 198 17.74 0.84 0.68
N THR A 199 18.66 1.29 -0.17
CA THR A 199 19.76 0.47 -0.69
C THR A 199 20.62 -0.11 0.44
N CYS A 200 20.97 0.70 1.45
CA CYS A 200 21.72 0.23 2.62
C CYS A 200 20.96 -0.75 3.53
N VAL A 201 19.63 -0.73 3.50
CA VAL A 201 18.82 -1.69 4.25
C VAL A 201 18.62 -2.97 3.44
N THR A 202 18.56 -2.87 2.11
CA THR A 202 18.34 -4.02 1.26
C THR A 202 19.61 -4.81 0.93
N LEU A 203 20.78 -4.16 0.87
CA LEU A 203 22.10 -4.78 0.67
C LEU A 203 22.69 -5.27 1.99
#